data_AF-A0A1H9F6A3-F1
#
_entry.id   AF-A0A1H9F6A3-F1
#
_cell.length_a   1.000
_cell.length_b   1.000
_cell.length_c   1.000
_cell.angle_alpha   90.00
_cell.angle_beta   90.00
_cell.angle_gamma   90.00
#
_symmetry.space_group_name_H-M   'P 1'
#
loop_
_entity.id
_entity.type
_entity.pdbx_description
1 polymer ?
#
loop_
_entity_poly.entity_id
_entity_poly.type
_entity_poly.pdbx_seq_one_letter_code
_entity_poly.pdbx_strand_id
1 'polypeptide(L)' 'MTALMGRTAPTSKAAPTIPTTTEAQAHALLEATTSASLAAFYLRKGNVAAARRKAVQLLKSLQVLEVPGHA' A
#
# COMPACT_ATOMS: atom_id res chain seq x y z
N MET A 1 27.89 22.80 42.92
CA MET A 1 27.76 23.75 41.80
C MET A 1 27.35 22.94 40.57
N THR A 2 26.05 22.65 40.38
CA THR A 2 25.09 23.36 39.48
C THR A 2 25.46 23.09 38.00
N ALA A 3 24.65 22.51 37.10
CA ALA A 3 23.20 22.60 36.93
C ALA A 3 22.60 21.35 36.25
N LEU A 4 21.39 20.98 36.70
CA LEU A 4 20.43 20.10 36.03
C LEU A 4 19.70 20.92 34.95
N MET A 5 20.08 20.79 33.67
CA MET A 5 19.40 21.48 32.58
C MET A 5 18.27 20.60 32.04
N GLY A 6 17.04 20.92 32.45
CA GLY A 6 15.82 20.27 31.99
C GLY A 6 15.65 20.40 30.48
N ARG A 7 15.54 19.26 29.80
CA ARG A 7 15.14 19.20 28.40
C ARG A 7 13.63 19.05 28.37
N THR A 8 12.91 20.17 28.34
CA THR A 8 11.49 20.15 28.00
C THR A 8 11.38 19.74 26.53
N ALA A 9 11.01 18.48 26.29
CA ALA A 9 10.64 18.01 24.97
C ALA A 9 9.44 18.85 24.46
N PRO A 10 9.44 19.32 23.21
CA PRO A 10 8.23 19.88 22.64
C PRO A 10 7.18 18.77 22.64
N THR A 11 6.03 19.01 23.26
CA THR A 11 4.86 18.16 23.13
C THR A 11 4.51 18.10 21.65
N SER A 12 4.87 17.02 20.96
CA SER A 12 4.39 16.76 19.61
C SER A 12 2.87 16.71 19.69
N LYS A 13 2.23 17.79 19.24
CA LYS A 13 0.81 17.85 18.96
C LYS A 13 0.52 16.62 18.10
N ALA A 14 -0.19 15.64 18.67
CA ALA A 14 -0.48 14.38 17.99
C ALA A 14 -1.14 14.72 16.65
N ALA A 15 -0.38 14.56 15.56
CA ALA A 15 -0.97 14.54 14.24
C ALA A 15 -2.05 13.45 14.26
N PRO A 16 -3.22 13.66 13.62
CA PRO A 16 -4.16 12.58 13.45
C PRO A 16 -3.37 11.41 12.85
N THR A 17 -3.28 10.31 13.59
CA THR A 17 -2.67 9.09 13.09
C THR A 17 -3.66 8.59 12.05
N ILE A 18 -3.49 9.03 10.80
CA ILE A 18 -4.13 8.40 9.67
C ILE A 18 -3.65 6.95 9.76
N PRO A 19 -4.54 5.97 9.92
CA PRO A 19 -4.12 4.58 9.97
C PRO A 19 -3.35 4.33 8.67
N THR A 20 -2.05 4.06 8.78
CA THR A 20 -1.17 3.71 7.65
C THR A 20 -1.71 2.52 6.86
N THR A 21 -2.60 1.73 7.46
CA THR A 21 -3.43 0.71 6.82
C THR A 21 -4.30 1.25 5.68
N THR A 22 -4.91 2.43 5.81
CA THR A 22 -5.80 2.99 4.77
C THR A 22 -5.02 3.49 3.55
N GLU A 23 -3.85 4.10 3.76
CA GLU A 23 -2.97 4.51 2.65
C GLU A 23 -2.38 3.31 1.92
N ALA A 24 -1.97 2.27 2.65
CA ALA A 24 -1.48 1.03 2.06
C ALA A 24 -2.56 0.30 1.24
N GLN A 25 -3.80 0.28 1.73
CA GLN A 25 -4.95 -0.26 0.99
C GLN A 25 -5.27 0.58 -0.26
N ALA A 26 -5.29 1.90 -0.15
CA ALA A 26 -5.52 2.79 -1.29
C ALA A 26 -4.44 2.61 -2.38
N HIS A 27 -3.18 2.48 -1.97
CA HIS A 27 -2.07 2.19 -2.89
C HIS A 27 -2.23 0.81 -3.54
N ALA A 28 -2.56 -0.22 -2.76
CA ALA A 28 -2.80 -1.57 -3.26
C ALA A 28 -3.93 -1.63 -4.30
N LEU A 29 -5.02 -0.86 -4.10
CA LEU A 29 -6.10 -0.73 -5.08
C LEU A 29 -5.64 -0.04 -6.37
N LEU A 30 -4.84 1.03 -6.25
CA LEU A 30 -4.29 1.72 -7.41
C LEU A 30 -3.34 0.82 -8.22
N GLU A 31 -2.49 0.06 -7.53
CA GLU A 31 -1.62 -0.93 -8.16
C GLU A 31 -2.41 -2.09 -8.80
N ALA A 32 -3.48 -2.55 -8.15
CA ALA A 32 -4.37 -3.57 -8.70
C ALA A 32 -5.02 -3.10 -10.01
N THR A 33 -5.63 -1.92 -10.01
CA THR A 33 -6.31 -1.36 -11.20
C THR A 33 -5.33 -1.11 -12.35
N THR A 34 -4.13 -0.62 -12.06
CA THR A 34 -3.07 -0.45 -13.05
C THR A 34 -2.62 -1.79 -13.62
N SER A 35 -2.39 -2.79 -12.77
CA SER A 35 -1.97 -4.13 -13.18
C SER A 35 -3.06 -4.85 -14.00
N ALA A 36 -4.34 -4.66 -13.65
CA ALA A 36 -5.49 -5.16 -14.43
C ALA A 36 -5.51 -4.57 -15.85
N SER A 37 -5.36 -3.24 -15.94
CA SER A 37 -5.37 -2.52 -17.21
C SER A 37 -4.22 -2.97 -18.12
N LEU A 38 -3.03 -3.15 -17.56
CA LEU A 38 -1.86 -3.65 -18.29
C LEU A 38 -2.01 -5.12 -18.69
N ALA A 39 -2.57 -5.97 -17.82
CA ALA A 39 -2.85 -7.35 -18.16
C ALA A 39 -3.82 -7.45 -19.35
N ALA A 40 -4.92 -6.68 -19.33
CA ALA A 40 -5.88 -6.62 -20.43
C ALA A 40 -5.24 -6.10 -21.72
N PHE A 41 -4.40 -5.07 -21.64
CA PHE A 41 -3.65 -4.55 -22.79
C PHE A 41 -2.72 -5.62 -23.39
N TYR A 42 -1.96 -6.34 -22.56
CA TYR A 42 -1.06 -7.40 -23.04
C TYR A 42 -1.82 -8.59 -23.64
N LEU A 43 -2.99 -8.95 -23.10
CA LEU A 43 -3.87 -9.96 -23.70
C LEU A 43 -4.35 -9.55 -25.09
N ARG A 44 -4.81 -8.30 -25.25
CA ARG A 44 -5.22 -7.76 -26.56
C ARG A 44 -4.09 -7.73 -27.58
N LYS A 45 -2.85 -7.61 -27.11
CA LYS A 45 -1.63 -7.65 -27.94
C LYS A 45 -1.13 -9.08 -28.21
N GLY A 46 -1.79 -10.11 -27.68
CA GLY A 46 -1.37 -11.51 -27.79
C GLY A 46 -0.15 -11.89 -26.94
N ASN A 47 0.33 -11.00 -26.07
CA ASN A 47 1.47 -11.29 -25.19
C ASN A 47 1.00 -11.89 -23.87
N VAL A 48 0.71 -13.19 -23.90
CA VAL A 48 0.20 -13.95 -22.76
C VAL A 48 1.20 -14.00 -21.60
N ALA A 49 2.51 -14.05 -21.89
CA ALA A 49 3.55 -14.08 -20.86
C ALA A 49 3.59 -12.78 -20.03
N ALA A 50 3.53 -11.63 -20.69
CA ALA A 50 3.49 -10.33 -20.02
C ALA A 50 2.15 -10.13 -19.26
N ALA A 51 1.04 -10.55 -19.86
CA ALA A 51 -0.27 -10.52 -19.21
C ALA A 51 -0.28 -11.34 -17.91
N ARG A 52 0.28 -12.56 -17.94
CA ARG A 52 0.38 -13.43 -16.76
C ARG A 52 1.19 -12.77 -15.64
N ARG A 53 2.32 -12.12 -15.97
CA ARG A 53 3.14 -11.40 -14.98
C ARG A 53 2.34 -10.27 -14.32
N LYS A 54 1.56 -9.52 -15.10
CA LYS A 54 0.69 -8.45 -14.58
C LYS A 54 -0.48 -8.97 -13.75
N ALA A 55 -1.06 -10.11 -14.13
CA ALA A 55 -2.07 -10.78 -13.33
C ALA A 55 -1.52 -11.23 -11.96
N VAL A 56 -0.28 -11.73 -11.90
CA VAL A 56 0.37 -12.08 -10.62
C VAL A 56 0.61 -10.84 -9.76
N GLN A 57 1.02 -9.71 -10.35
CA GLN A 57 1.17 -8.45 -9.61
C GLN A 57 -0.17 -7.97 -9.04
N LEU A 58 -1.25 -8.10 -9.81
CA LEU A 58 -2.61 -7.82 -9.35
C LEU A 58 -3.03 -8.71 -8.17
N LEU A 59 -2.80 -10.03 -8.25
CA LEU A 59 -3.15 -10.93 -7.15
C LEU A 59 -2.38 -10.57 -5.87
N LYS A 60 -1.12 -10.17 -6.00
CA LYS A 60 -0.31 -9.75 -4.86
C LYS A 60 -0.80 -8.45 -4.22
N SER A 61 -1.23 -7.46 -5.01
CA SER A 61 -1.77 -6.22 -4.45
C SER A 61 -3.14 -6.45 -3.79
N LEU A 62 -3.95 -7.38 -4.31
CA LEU A 62 -5.20 -7.79 -3.66
C LEU A 62 -4.99 -8.49 -2.31
N GLN A 63 -3.91 -9.24 -2.13
CA GLN A 63 -3.57 -9.84 -0.83
C GLN A 63 -3.30 -8.79 0.26
N VAL A 64 -2.90 -7.57 -0.11
CA VAL A 64 -2.73 -6.47 0.86
C VAL A 64 -4.09 -5.93 1.34
N LEU A 65 -5.15 -6.14 0.55
CA LEU A 65 -6.52 -5.75 0.87
C LEU A 65 -7.27 -6.82 1.67
N GLU A 66 -6.88 -8.09 1.57
CA GLU A 66 -7.41 -9.17 2.41
C GLU A 66 -6.93 -8.99 3.86
N VAL A 67 -7.78 -8.41 4.70
CA VAL A 67 -7.58 -8.37 6.15
C VAL A 67 -7.85 -9.77 6.72
N PRO A 68 -6.93 -10.39 7.48
CA PRO A 68 -7.10 -11.73 8.05
C PRO A 68 -8.10 -11.75 9.22
N GLY A 69 -9.39 -11.50 8.95
CA GLY A 69 -10.39 -11.38 10.02
C GLY A 69 -11.85 -11.25 9.63
N HIS A 70 -12.28 -11.77 8.48
CA HIS A 70 -13.71 -11.99 8.19
C HIS A 70 -13.89 -13.41 7.64
N ALA A 71 -14.07 -14.36 8.56
CA ALA A 71 -14.63 -15.69 8.35
C ALA A 71 -15.82 -15.84 9.29
#